data_AF-A0AAD4SNI4-F1
#
_entry.id   AF-A0AAD4SNI4-F1
#
_cell.length_a   1.000
_cell.length_b   1.000
_cell.length_c   1.000
_cell.angle_alpha   90.00
_cell.angle_beta   90.00
_cell.angle_gamma   90.00
#
_symmetry.space_group_name_H-M   'P 1'
#
loop_
_entity.id
_entity.type
_entity.pdbx_description
1 polymer ?
#
loop_
_entity_poly.entity_id
_entity_poly.type
_entity_poly.pdbx_seq_one_letter_code
_entity_poly.pdbx_strand_id
1 'polypeptide(L)'
;MTKYKSLEQVAELLTADLATSSLIVGIDFSISNTCQHSLNGRSLHQIGDAQNPYEQVLRLTEITLAPCMKDKLVHCFGFGDASTQDQDVFSFREDKLPCNVLLEVLTRYRAIASNLKLAGPTSYVAIIEMAMAIVGKSGGKHHVLLIIGDSQVTRYSGTDSDKLSWFEQRTVDAIAQAREYSLSIIVVGVGDEPPSMMFSCLKNSSRRFVNFTEIMSKDVHLSRKEIEFALAAFMEISKHKNTYKRKLGFSCKEVGSERVPLLPPVHISASLVSKSCISETLRRENTILDESGPWFDQLEHESPISMIGCYGVIHIGNFPVPSSFEALYKKIWLKHGHLATRNIIKTSTLTLATLVAELLKSIAAMESVKRDKLSVSLLGKWDRQIEDAEALQFNVQWLRRHFEKVKKSWEAASLLRNSQLTREKEKAAAFEKRSYACAKT
;
A
#
# COMPACT_ATOMS: atom_id res chain seq x y z
N MET A 1 -6.28 34.25 24.41
CA MET A 1 -7.38 33.63 25.19
C MET A 1 -8.40 33.09 24.20
N THR A 2 -8.62 31.77 24.18
CA THR A 2 -9.59 31.13 23.28
C THR A 2 -11.02 31.51 23.68
N LYS A 3 -11.84 31.92 22.71
CA LYS A 3 -13.22 32.41 22.91
C LYS A 3 -14.20 31.32 23.40
N TYR A 4 -13.83 30.05 23.27
CA TYR A 4 -14.70 28.90 23.51
C TYR A 4 -14.26 28.12 24.76
N LYS A 5 -15.24 27.68 25.55
CA LYS A 5 -15.06 27.06 26.86
C LYS A 5 -15.39 25.57 26.90
N SER A 6 -16.09 25.05 25.87
CA SER A 6 -16.47 23.64 25.80
C SER A 6 -16.56 23.14 24.35
N LEU A 7 -16.59 21.81 24.17
CA LEU A 7 -16.72 21.17 22.87
C LEU A 7 -18.12 21.34 22.28
N GLU A 8 -19.14 21.42 23.14
CA GLU A 8 -20.53 21.65 22.78
C GLU A 8 -20.69 23.03 22.13
N GLN A 9 -20.02 24.06 22.67
CA GLN A 9 -19.99 25.38 22.04
C GLN A 9 -19.37 25.35 20.64
N VAL A 10 -18.40 24.47 20.40
CA VAL A 10 -17.82 24.30 19.06
C VAL A 10 -18.83 23.59 18.14
N ALA A 11 -19.52 22.57 18.63
CA ALA A 11 -20.56 21.86 17.87
C ALA A 11 -21.73 22.78 17.46
N GLU A 12 -22.20 23.64 18.37
CA GLU A 12 -23.28 24.60 18.08
C GLU A 12 -22.95 25.51 16.88
N LEU A 13 -21.70 25.95 16.75
CA LEU A 13 -21.25 26.80 15.64
C LEU A 13 -21.21 26.06 14.30
N LEU A 14 -20.95 24.75 14.34
CA LEU A 14 -20.82 23.92 13.15
C LEU A 14 -22.18 23.41 12.64
N THR A 15 -23.18 23.33 13.54
CA THR A 15 -24.48 22.69 13.29
C THR A 15 -25.22 23.30 12.10
N ALA A 16 -25.33 24.63 12.03
CA ALA A 16 -26.07 25.31 10.96
C ALA A 16 -25.50 25.00 9.57
N ASP A 17 -24.18 24.87 9.47
CA ASP A 17 -23.51 24.62 8.21
C ASP A 17 -23.47 23.13 7.86
N LEU A 18 -23.39 22.22 8.84
CA LEU A 18 -23.18 20.79 8.60
C LEU A 18 -24.43 19.92 8.68
N ALA A 19 -25.60 20.46 9.01
CA ALA A 19 -26.85 19.69 9.15
C ALA A 19 -27.21 18.81 7.93
N THR A 20 -26.86 19.26 6.71
CA THR A 20 -27.11 18.50 5.46
C THR A 20 -25.91 17.67 4.97
N SER A 21 -24.82 17.68 5.72
CA SER A 21 -23.62 16.91 5.40
C SER A 21 -23.73 15.47 5.91
N SER A 22 -22.95 14.57 5.33
CA SER A 22 -22.69 13.22 5.85
C SER A 22 -21.21 13.03 6.16
N LEU A 23 -20.89 12.06 7.01
CA LEU A 23 -19.52 11.76 7.45
C LEU A 23 -19.00 10.50 6.78
N ILE A 24 -17.76 10.57 6.30
CA ILE A 24 -16.95 9.45 5.84
C ILE A 24 -15.69 9.43 6.69
N VAL A 25 -15.31 8.26 7.22
CA VAL A 25 -14.11 8.07 8.02
C VAL A 25 -13.18 7.08 7.33
N GLY A 26 -11.94 7.49 7.10
CA GLY A 26 -10.86 6.63 6.64
C GLY A 26 -9.82 6.44 7.74
N ILE A 27 -9.48 5.20 8.06
CA ILE A 27 -8.48 4.86 9.08
C ILE A 27 -7.28 4.20 8.39
N ASP A 28 -6.11 4.83 8.56
CA ASP A 28 -4.83 4.29 8.12
C ASP A 28 -4.44 3.11 9.02
N PHE A 29 -4.16 1.96 8.42
CA PHE A 29 -3.70 0.74 9.06
C PHE A 29 -2.33 0.31 8.50
N SER A 30 -1.49 1.27 8.13
CA SER A 30 -0.16 0.99 7.62
C SER A 30 0.88 0.70 8.71
N ILE A 31 1.97 0.06 8.30
CA ILE A 31 3.03 -0.49 9.14
C ILE A 31 3.84 0.60 9.84
N SER A 32 3.86 1.83 9.34
CA SER A 32 4.53 2.95 10.02
C SER A 32 3.90 3.25 11.40
N ASN A 33 2.68 2.76 11.65
CA ASN A 33 2.04 2.81 12.97
C ASN A 33 2.60 1.83 14.02
N THR A 34 3.54 0.93 13.71
CA THR A 34 3.98 -0.12 14.64
C THR A 34 4.91 0.37 15.76
N CYS A 35 5.72 1.39 15.52
CA CYS A 35 6.82 1.76 16.42
C CYS A 35 6.89 3.28 16.62
N GLN A 36 6.27 3.79 17.69
CA GLN A 36 6.33 5.23 18.03
C GLN A 36 7.15 5.48 19.29
N HIS A 37 8.05 6.46 19.24
CA HIS A 37 8.95 6.80 20.34
C HIS A 37 8.20 7.36 21.55
N SER A 38 7.22 8.24 21.33
CA SER A 38 6.36 8.83 22.36
C SER A 38 5.46 7.83 23.07
N LEU A 39 5.25 6.65 22.48
CA LEU A 39 4.46 5.57 23.05
C LEU A 39 5.33 4.45 23.64
N ASN A 40 6.60 4.71 23.92
CA ASN A 40 7.58 3.73 24.43
C ASN A 40 7.73 2.52 23.48
N GLY A 41 7.78 2.77 22.18
CA GLY A 41 7.92 1.74 21.15
C GLY A 41 6.63 0.96 20.88
N ARG A 42 5.49 1.43 21.37
CA ARG A 42 4.18 0.80 21.16
C ARG A 42 3.52 1.32 19.87
N SER A 43 2.60 0.52 19.34
CA SER A 43 1.84 0.86 18.14
C SER A 43 0.76 1.91 18.43
N LEU A 44 0.50 2.81 17.47
CA LEU A 44 -0.61 3.76 17.52
C LEU A 44 -1.99 3.08 17.52
N HIS A 45 -2.07 1.82 17.06
CA HIS A 45 -3.29 1.02 17.07
C HIS A 45 -3.44 0.12 18.30
N GLN A 46 -2.53 0.21 19.28
CA GLN A 46 -2.61 -0.66 20.45
C GLN A 46 -3.96 -0.49 21.15
N ILE A 47 -4.69 -1.60 21.29
CA ILE A 47 -5.96 -1.66 22.01
C ILE A 47 -5.69 -2.00 23.47
N GLY A 48 -6.23 -1.20 24.38
CA GLY A 48 -6.11 -1.40 25.82
C GLY A 48 -7.18 -0.62 26.59
N ASP A 49 -6.94 -0.41 27.89
CA ASP A 49 -7.82 0.36 28.78
C ASP A 49 -7.76 1.85 28.48
N ALA A 50 -6.57 2.36 28.16
CA ALA A 50 -6.38 3.74 27.71
C ALA A 50 -6.66 3.86 26.21
N GLN A 51 -7.30 4.96 25.82
CA GLN A 51 -7.57 5.28 24.41
C GLN A 51 -6.27 5.60 23.67
N ASN A 52 -6.01 4.89 22.58
CA ASN A 52 -4.94 5.28 21.66
C ASN A 52 -5.32 6.54 20.85
N PRO A 53 -4.37 7.19 20.15
CA PRO A 53 -4.64 8.44 19.44
C PRO A 53 -5.78 8.36 18.41
N TYR A 54 -5.94 7.23 17.70
CA TYR A 54 -7.07 7.04 16.78
C TYR A 54 -8.40 7.03 17.53
N GLU A 55 -8.49 6.34 18.66
CA GLU A 55 -9.69 6.32 19.51
C GLU A 55 -10.03 7.71 20.07
N GLN A 56 -9.01 8.49 20.45
CA GLN A 56 -9.20 9.85 20.95
C GLN A 56 -9.77 10.78 19.85
N VAL A 57 -9.25 10.70 18.62
CA VAL A 57 -9.76 11.48 17.48
C VAL A 57 -11.20 11.11 17.15
N LEU A 58 -11.52 9.81 17.09
CA LEU A 58 -12.88 9.32 16.88
C LEU A 58 -13.82 9.80 18.01
N ARG A 59 -13.40 9.68 19.27
CA ARG A 59 -14.19 10.16 20.42
C ARG A 59 -14.47 11.66 20.37
N LEU A 60 -13.48 12.47 20.02
CA LEU A 60 -13.66 13.92 19.87
C LEU A 60 -14.58 14.27 18.70
N THR A 61 -14.52 13.49 17.61
CA THR A 61 -15.41 13.65 16.46
C THR A 61 -16.85 13.29 16.82
N GLU A 62 -17.08 12.27 17.67
CA GLU A 62 -18.43 11.92 18.16
C GLU A 62 -19.03 13.05 19.01
N ILE A 63 -18.22 13.73 19.82
CA ILE A 63 -18.70 14.79 20.71
C ILE A 63 -18.93 16.11 19.97
N THR A 64 -18.18 16.36 18.89
CA THR A 64 -18.17 17.68 18.23
C THR A 64 -18.84 17.69 16.87
N LEU A 65 -18.41 16.81 15.97
CA LEU A 65 -18.81 16.85 14.56
C LEU A 65 -20.07 16.04 14.29
N ALA A 66 -20.17 14.83 14.85
CA ALA A 66 -21.31 13.95 14.65
C ALA A 66 -22.67 14.56 15.06
N PRO A 67 -22.79 15.31 16.19
CA PRO A 67 -24.05 15.94 16.58
C PRO A 67 -24.51 17.04 15.62
N CYS A 68 -23.60 17.59 14.82
CA CYS A 68 -23.90 18.63 13.83
C CYS A 68 -24.56 18.08 12.57
N MET A 69 -24.51 16.77 12.33
CA MET A 69 -25.05 16.13 11.14
C MET A 69 -26.42 15.52 11.45
N LYS A 70 -27.42 15.82 10.61
CA LYS A 70 -28.78 15.27 10.79
C LYS A 70 -28.80 13.75 10.59
N ASP A 71 -28.01 13.31 9.64
CA ASP A 71 -27.81 11.89 9.34
C ASP A 71 -26.65 11.38 10.21
N LYS A 72 -26.93 10.38 11.05
CA LYS A 72 -25.93 9.79 11.95
C LYS A 72 -25.13 8.68 11.29
N LEU A 73 -25.48 8.32 10.05
CA LEU A 73 -24.80 7.29 9.30
C LEU A 73 -23.36 7.71 8.96
N VAL A 74 -22.42 6.80 9.22
CA VAL A 74 -20.99 7.01 8.97
C VAL A 74 -20.49 5.91 8.04
N HIS A 75 -20.09 6.28 6.84
CA HIS A 75 -19.32 5.38 5.99
C HIS A 75 -17.91 5.25 6.57
N CYS A 76 -17.48 4.05 6.95
CA CYS A 76 -16.18 3.86 7.58
C CYS A 76 -15.36 2.79 6.87
N PHE A 77 -14.10 3.13 6.59
CA PHE A 77 -13.17 2.32 5.83
C PHE A 77 -11.79 2.30 6.47
N GLY A 78 -11.07 1.20 6.25
CA GLY A 78 -9.63 1.11 6.52
C GLY A 78 -8.83 0.95 5.24
N PHE A 79 -7.57 1.39 5.26
CA PHE A 79 -6.64 1.28 4.14
C PHE A 79 -5.19 1.14 4.64
N GLY A 80 -4.28 0.68 3.80
CA GLY A 80 -2.86 0.49 4.16
C GLY A 80 -2.56 -0.83 4.89
N ASP A 81 -3.58 -1.65 5.17
CA ASP A 81 -3.38 -2.99 5.72
C ASP A 81 -2.94 -3.98 4.62
N ALA A 82 -2.62 -5.21 5.03
CA ALA A 82 -2.15 -6.24 4.10
C ALA A 82 -3.13 -6.55 2.95
N SER A 83 -4.44 -6.39 3.19
CA SER A 83 -5.48 -6.64 2.19
C SER A 83 -5.67 -5.50 1.20
N THR A 84 -5.40 -4.25 1.60
CA THR A 84 -5.68 -3.07 0.77
C THR A 84 -4.45 -2.44 0.15
N GLN A 85 -3.30 -2.48 0.83
CA GLN A 85 -2.07 -1.79 0.43
C GLN A 85 -2.36 -0.33 0.02
N ASP A 86 -1.82 0.14 -1.11
CA ASP A 86 -2.10 1.48 -1.66
C ASP A 86 -3.23 1.49 -2.69
N GLN A 87 -3.81 0.33 -3.01
CA GLN A 87 -4.73 0.17 -4.13
C GLN A 87 -6.20 0.28 -3.74
N ASP A 88 -6.57 -0.19 -2.55
CA ASP A 88 -7.96 -0.40 -2.15
C ASP A 88 -8.28 0.15 -0.75
N VAL A 89 -9.56 0.04 -0.38
CA VAL A 89 -10.04 0.25 0.98
C VAL A 89 -10.94 -0.93 1.37
N PHE A 90 -11.00 -1.28 2.66
CA PHE A 90 -11.96 -2.25 3.18
C PHE A 90 -13.05 -1.54 3.99
N SER A 91 -14.28 -2.04 3.93
CA SER A 91 -15.37 -1.53 4.76
C SER A 91 -15.28 -2.07 6.19
N PHE A 92 -15.73 -1.28 7.18
CA PHE A 92 -15.84 -1.73 8.56
C PHE A 92 -17.03 -2.68 8.80
N ARG A 93 -17.96 -2.75 7.85
CA ARG A 93 -19.11 -3.67 7.88
C ARG A 93 -19.05 -4.65 6.71
N GLU A 94 -19.43 -5.90 6.97
CA GLU A 94 -19.43 -6.97 5.96
C GLU A 94 -20.49 -6.73 4.87
N ASP A 95 -21.63 -6.15 5.26
CA ASP A 95 -22.69 -5.75 4.33
C ASP A 95 -22.37 -4.46 3.55
N LYS A 96 -21.20 -3.85 3.82
CA LYS A 96 -20.71 -2.60 3.19
C LYS A 96 -21.64 -1.40 3.40
N LEU A 97 -22.60 -1.51 4.32
CA LEU A 97 -23.47 -0.40 4.69
C LEU A 97 -22.73 0.59 5.61
N PRO A 98 -23.22 1.83 5.76
CA PRO A 98 -22.73 2.74 6.78
C PRO A 98 -22.94 2.18 8.19
N CYS A 99 -22.04 2.54 9.12
CA CYS A 99 -22.29 2.39 10.55
C CYS A 99 -23.41 3.34 10.99
N ASN A 100 -24.22 2.94 11.97
CA ASN A 100 -25.39 3.72 12.41
C ASN A 100 -25.03 5.00 13.16
N VAL A 101 -23.89 4.99 13.87
CA VAL A 101 -23.34 6.07 14.68
C VAL A 101 -21.82 5.94 14.78
N LEU A 102 -21.10 6.99 15.18
CA LEU A 102 -19.65 6.92 15.35
C LEU A 102 -19.24 5.99 16.51
N LEU A 103 -20.11 5.78 17.49
CA LEU A 103 -19.87 4.78 18.54
C LEU A 103 -19.76 3.34 17.99
N GLU A 104 -20.50 3.02 16.93
CA GLU A 104 -20.36 1.76 16.21
C GLU A 104 -19.01 1.71 15.48
N VAL A 105 -18.57 2.84 14.89
CA VAL A 105 -17.23 2.95 14.29
C VAL A 105 -16.12 2.65 15.31
N LEU A 106 -16.19 3.22 16.51
CA LEU A 106 -15.26 2.93 17.61
C LEU A 106 -15.25 1.44 17.97
N THR A 107 -16.42 0.82 18.06
CA THR A 107 -16.56 -0.61 18.39
C THR A 107 -15.92 -1.48 17.32
N ARG A 108 -16.19 -1.20 16.04
CA ARG A 108 -15.63 -1.94 14.90
C ARG A 108 -14.13 -1.67 14.75
N TYR A 109 -13.68 -0.44 14.98
CA TYR A 109 -12.26 -0.08 15.03
C TYR A 109 -11.50 -0.96 16.00
N ARG A 110 -11.95 -1.07 17.27
CA ARG A 110 -11.28 -1.92 18.26
C ARG A 110 -11.23 -3.38 17.82
N ALA A 111 -12.32 -3.93 17.29
CA ALA A 111 -12.38 -5.32 16.81
C ALA A 111 -11.41 -5.59 15.64
N ILE A 112 -11.32 -4.65 14.69
CA ILE A 112 -10.45 -4.75 13.52
C ILE A 112 -8.99 -4.55 13.94
N ALA A 113 -8.67 -3.45 14.65
CA ALA A 113 -7.31 -3.10 15.07
C ALA A 113 -6.64 -4.18 15.93
N SER A 114 -7.41 -4.95 16.71
CA SER A 114 -6.87 -6.07 17.50
C SER A 114 -6.39 -7.27 16.67
N ASN A 115 -6.90 -7.45 15.44
CA ASN A 115 -6.67 -8.66 14.63
C ASN A 115 -6.04 -8.37 13.26
N LEU A 116 -5.99 -7.10 12.86
CA LEU A 116 -5.52 -6.67 11.56
C LEU A 116 -3.99 -6.68 11.50
N LYS A 117 -3.46 -7.10 10.34
CA LYS A 117 -2.03 -7.02 10.04
C LYS A 117 -1.72 -5.71 9.34
N LEU A 118 -0.99 -4.82 10.02
CA LEU A 118 -0.52 -3.55 9.46
C LEU A 118 0.46 -3.81 8.31
N ALA A 119 0.36 -3.07 7.21
CA ALA A 119 1.21 -3.29 6.03
C ALA A 119 1.49 -1.99 5.24
N GLY A 120 1.66 -2.09 3.93
CA GLY A 120 1.87 -0.95 3.04
C GLY A 120 2.07 -1.44 1.61
N PRO A 121 2.40 -0.55 0.66
CA PRO A 121 2.65 0.89 0.82
C PRO A 121 1.39 1.71 1.19
N THR A 122 1.58 2.94 1.67
CA THR A 122 0.51 3.83 2.15
C THR A 122 0.26 4.95 1.14
N SER A 123 -1.01 5.13 0.77
CA SER A 123 -1.49 6.23 -0.06
C SER A 123 -2.92 6.61 0.36
N TYR A 124 -3.28 7.90 0.26
CA TYR A 124 -4.65 8.34 0.49
C TYR A 124 -5.53 8.31 -0.76
N VAL A 125 -4.98 7.92 -1.91
CA VAL A 125 -5.70 7.90 -3.19
C VAL A 125 -6.96 7.04 -3.11
N ALA A 126 -6.85 5.79 -2.63
CA ALA A 126 -7.97 4.86 -2.61
C ALA A 126 -9.14 5.35 -1.72
N ILE A 127 -8.84 5.96 -0.58
CA ILE A 127 -9.87 6.49 0.33
C ILE A 127 -10.50 7.78 -0.20
N ILE A 128 -9.73 8.64 -0.88
CA ILE A 128 -10.27 9.84 -1.53
C ILE A 128 -11.17 9.46 -2.70
N GLU A 129 -10.75 8.52 -3.53
CA GLU A 129 -11.57 7.98 -4.64
C GLU A 129 -12.85 7.31 -4.14
N MET A 130 -12.78 6.53 -3.05
CA MET A 130 -13.96 5.97 -2.40
C MET A 130 -14.93 7.06 -1.95
N ALA A 131 -14.43 8.13 -1.34
CA ALA A 131 -15.27 9.24 -0.90
C ALA A 131 -15.92 9.99 -2.09
N MET A 132 -15.20 10.18 -3.19
CA MET A 132 -15.77 10.74 -4.43
C MET A 132 -16.90 9.86 -4.98
N ALA A 133 -16.71 8.53 -4.99
CA ALA A 133 -17.73 7.59 -5.44
C ALA A 133 -19.00 7.65 -4.57
N ILE A 134 -18.85 7.76 -3.24
CA ILE A 134 -19.98 7.93 -2.31
C ILE A 134 -20.72 9.24 -2.56
N VAL A 135 -20.00 10.35 -2.77
CA VAL A 135 -20.61 11.64 -3.13
C VAL A 135 -21.41 11.53 -4.43
N GLY A 136 -20.87 10.87 -5.45
CA GLY A 136 -21.57 10.61 -6.70
C GLY A 136 -22.86 9.81 -6.50
N LYS A 137 -22.80 8.68 -5.77
CA LYS A 137 -23.95 7.83 -5.46
C LYS A 137 -25.03 8.53 -4.63
N SER A 138 -24.64 9.52 -3.83
CA SER A 138 -25.55 10.32 -3.01
C SER A 138 -26.26 11.46 -3.77
N GLY A 139 -26.10 11.56 -5.10
CA GLY A 139 -26.63 12.67 -5.89
C GLY A 139 -25.94 14.00 -5.61
N GLY A 140 -24.66 13.97 -5.21
CA GLY A 140 -23.89 15.18 -4.90
C GLY A 140 -24.14 15.77 -3.51
N LYS A 141 -24.73 15.00 -2.57
CA LYS A 141 -24.84 15.41 -1.16
C LYS A 141 -23.45 15.75 -0.63
N HIS A 142 -23.36 16.81 0.15
CA HIS A 142 -22.08 17.22 0.74
C HIS A 142 -21.58 16.18 1.73
N HIS A 143 -20.32 15.75 1.59
CA HIS A 143 -19.67 14.85 2.54
C HIS A 143 -18.43 15.49 3.16
N VAL A 144 -18.15 15.09 4.40
CA VAL A 144 -16.87 15.34 5.06
C VAL A 144 -16.12 14.02 5.13
N LEU A 145 -14.95 13.94 4.49
CA LEU A 145 -14.01 12.84 4.64
C LEU A 145 -13.00 13.19 5.74
N LEU A 146 -13.04 12.44 6.84
CA LEU A 146 -12.06 12.48 7.92
C LEU A 146 -11.09 11.31 7.75
N ILE A 147 -9.85 11.58 7.37
CA ILE A 147 -8.75 10.62 7.31
C ILE A 147 -7.95 10.72 8.60
N ILE A 148 -7.78 9.63 9.33
CA ILE A 148 -6.93 9.54 10.50
C ILE A 148 -5.75 8.65 10.13
N GLY A 149 -4.53 9.15 10.29
CA GLY A 149 -3.32 8.40 9.96
C GLY A 149 -2.07 9.01 10.56
N ASP A 150 -0.93 8.33 10.43
CA ASP A 150 0.34 8.83 10.96
C ASP A 150 1.01 9.90 10.08
N SER A 151 0.27 10.40 9.10
CA SER A 151 0.68 11.43 8.13
C SER A 151 1.85 11.04 7.22
N GLN A 152 2.20 9.75 7.18
CA GLN A 152 3.23 9.20 6.30
C GLN A 152 2.62 8.67 4.99
N VAL A 153 3.31 8.96 3.89
CA VAL A 153 3.05 8.36 2.58
C VAL A 153 4.35 7.73 2.08
N THR A 154 4.25 6.58 1.42
CA THR A 154 5.43 5.81 1.05
C THR A 154 6.40 6.60 0.18
N ARG A 155 7.68 6.61 0.58
CA ARG A 155 8.82 7.06 -0.23
C ARG A 155 9.82 5.91 -0.39
N TYR A 156 10.37 5.74 -1.59
CA TYR A 156 11.44 4.77 -1.82
C TYR A 156 12.82 5.41 -1.57
N SER A 157 13.80 4.60 -1.14
CA SER A 157 15.18 5.04 -0.96
C SER A 157 15.77 5.57 -2.28
N GLY A 158 16.32 6.79 -2.24
CA GLY A 158 16.86 7.49 -3.42
C GLY A 158 15.97 8.58 -4.01
N THR A 159 14.80 8.84 -3.41
CA THR A 159 13.99 10.02 -3.77
C THR A 159 14.61 11.28 -3.17
N ASP A 160 14.83 12.30 -3.99
CA ASP A 160 15.28 13.64 -3.56
C ASP A 160 14.33 14.19 -2.49
N SER A 161 14.87 14.63 -1.34
CA SER A 161 14.06 15.07 -0.19
C SER A 161 13.17 16.25 -0.52
N ASP A 162 13.55 17.03 -1.54
CA ASP A 162 12.88 18.27 -1.93
C ASP A 162 11.83 18.05 -3.05
N LYS A 163 11.62 16.81 -3.49
CA LYS A 163 10.63 16.46 -4.54
C LYS A 163 9.58 15.50 -4.02
N LEU A 164 8.33 15.70 -4.43
CA LEU A 164 7.24 14.77 -4.13
C LEU A 164 7.57 13.39 -4.72
N SER A 165 7.40 12.35 -3.91
CA SER A 165 7.44 10.97 -4.38
C SER A 165 6.23 10.66 -5.27
N TRP A 166 6.29 9.53 -5.98
CA TRP A 166 5.19 9.08 -6.83
C TRP A 166 3.87 8.93 -6.05
N PHE A 167 3.89 8.39 -4.83
CA PHE A 167 2.69 8.23 -4.00
C PHE A 167 2.13 9.56 -3.49
N GLU A 168 3.00 10.50 -3.14
CA GLU A 168 2.60 11.83 -2.71
C GLU A 168 2.00 12.64 -3.86
N GLN A 169 2.60 12.57 -5.05
CA GLN A 169 2.06 13.25 -6.23
C GLN A 169 0.66 12.73 -6.55
N ARG A 170 0.45 11.41 -6.57
CA ARG A 170 -0.89 10.85 -6.81
C ARG A 170 -1.91 11.26 -5.76
N THR A 171 -1.48 11.38 -4.51
CA THR A 171 -2.36 11.87 -3.43
C THR A 171 -2.74 13.33 -3.64
N VAL A 172 -1.79 14.18 -4.05
CA VAL A 172 -2.05 15.59 -4.43
C VAL A 172 -3.03 15.67 -5.59
N ASP A 173 -2.86 14.83 -6.62
CA ASP A 173 -3.74 14.79 -7.78
C ASP A 173 -5.16 14.35 -7.41
N ALA A 174 -5.31 13.33 -6.56
CA ALA A 174 -6.60 12.89 -6.04
C ALA A 174 -7.31 13.99 -5.23
N ILE A 175 -6.58 14.74 -4.40
CA ILE A 175 -7.15 15.89 -3.67
C ILE A 175 -7.58 17.00 -4.63
N ALA A 176 -6.82 17.23 -5.70
CA ALA A 176 -7.19 18.21 -6.72
C ALA A 176 -8.48 17.79 -7.44
N GLN A 177 -8.60 16.52 -7.81
CA GLN A 177 -9.80 15.96 -8.44
C GLN A 177 -11.03 16.02 -7.52
N ALA A 178 -10.85 15.76 -6.23
CA ALA A 178 -11.92 15.83 -5.23
C ALA A 178 -12.57 17.22 -5.12
N ARG A 179 -11.93 18.29 -5.60
CA ARG A 179 -12.50 19.65 -5.63
C ARG A 179 -13.69 19.79 -6.59
N GLU A 180 -13.85 18.87 -7.53
CA GLU A 180 -15.01 18.82 -8.43
C GLU A 180 -16.26 18.24 -7.74
N TYR A 181 -16.09 17.66 -6.55
CA TYR A 181 -17.15 17.03 -5.77
C TYR A 181 -17.54 17.91 -4.59
N SER A 182 -18.75 17.72 -4.08
CA SER A 182 -19.21 18.32 -2.81
C SER A 182 -18.55 17.60 -1.62
N LEU A 183 -17.22 17.64 -1.55
CA LEU A 183 -16.40 16.88 -0.62
C LEU A 183 -15.40 17.78 0.12
N SER A 184 -15.49 17.80 1.44
CA SER A 184 -14.48 18.40 2.31
C SER A 184 -13.57 17.32 2.88
N ILE A 185 -12.26 17.45 2.72
CA ILE A 185 -11.27 16.45 3.20
C ILE A 185 -10.50 17.05 4.38
N ILE A 186 -10.45 16.31 5.49
CA ILE A 186 -9.63 16.59 6.67
C ILE A 186 -8.73 15.39 6.90
N VAL A 187 -7.45 15.64 7.07
CA VAL A 187 -6.45 14.66 7.46
C VAL A 187 -5.95 15.02 8.86
N VAL A 188 -6.08 14.08 9.79
CA VAL A 188 -5.62 14.21 11.16
C VAL A 188 -4.39 13.33 11.32
N GLY A 189 -3.23 13.97 11.50
CA GLY A 189 -1.95 13.31 11.74
C GLY A 189 -1.80 12.93 13.21
N VAL A 190 -1.57 11.64 13.49
CA VAL A 190 -1.23 11.09 14.81
C VAL A 190 0.20 10.51 14.80
N GLY A 191 0.83 10.32 15.96
CA GLY A 191 2.23 9.85 16.01
C GLY A 191 3.27 10.97 15.93
N ASP A 192 4.53 10.57 15.97
CA ASP A 192 5.68 11.46 16.21
C ASP A 192 6.37 11.93 14.95
N GLU A 193 6.15 11.23 13.85
CA GLU A 193 6.82 11.51 12.59
C GLU A 193 6.35 12.86 12.02
N PRO A 194 7.26 13.64 11.42
CA PRO A 194 6.89 14.87 10.76
C PRO A 194 5.95 14.56 9.59
N PRO A 195 4.93 15.41 9.35
CA PRO A 195 4.00 15.17 8.26
C PRO A 195 4.70 15.17 6.91
N SER A 196 4.26 14.28 6.02
CA SER A 196 4.75 14.20 4.64
C SER A 196 4.78 15.57 3.94
N MET A 197 5.79 15.76 3.10
CA MET A 197 6.02 17.00 2.36
C MET A 197 4.80 17.43 1.51
N MET A 198 3.95 16.48 1.10
CA MET A 198 2.72 16.79 0.36
C MET A 198 1.84 17.80 1.11
N PHE A 199 1.79 17.73 2.45
CA PHE A 199 0.97 18.66 3.23
C PHE A 199 1.51 20.09 3.19
N SER A 200 2.83 20.26 3.02
CA SER A 200 3.42 21.57 2.78
C SER A 200 3.05 22.12 1.41
N CYS A 201 2.97 21.29 0.37
CA CYS A 201 2.48 21.69 -0.95
C CYS A 201 0.99 22.06 -0.94
N LEU A 202 0.20 21.45 -0.06
CA LEU A 202 -1.23 21.71 0.08
C LEU A 202 -1.55 23.01 0.85
N LYS A 203 -0.56 23.65 1.51
CA LYS A 203 -0.74 24.83 2.40
C LYS A 203 -1.42 26.04 1.72
N ASN A 204 -1.31 26.20 0.40
CA ASN A 204 -1.96 27.31 -0.34
C ASN A 204 -3.47 27.12 -0.54
N SER A 205 -3.98 25.95 -0.19
CA SER A 205 -5.40 25.64 -0.25
C SER A 205 -5.83 25.17 1.12
N SER A 206 -6.22 26.12 1.97
CA SER A 206 -7.05 25.92 3.16
C SER A 206 -6.80 24.64 3.97
N ARG A 207 -6.01 24.77 5.05
CA ARG A 207 -5.61 23.72 6.02
C ARG A 207 -6.54 22.49 6.04
N ARG A 208 -6.14 21.48 5.28
CA ARG A 208 -6.71 20.12 5.27
C ARG A 208 -5.97 19.17 6.20
N PHE A 209 -4.91 19.63 6.88
CA PHE A 209 -4.11 18.81 7.78
C PHE A 209 -4.13 19.38 9.21
N VAL A 210 -4.35 18.52 10.20
CA VAL A 210 -4.31 18.85 11.62
C VAL A 210 -3.34 17.90 12.31
N ASN A 211 -2.30 18.45 12.94
CA ASN A 211 -1.35 17.68 13.74
C ASN A 211 -1.93 17.44 15.14
N PHE A 212 -2.51 16.26 15.36
CA PHE A 212 -3.14 15.90 16.63
C PHE A 212 -2.12 15.77 17.76
N THR A 213 -1.00 15.09 17.48
CA THR A 213 0.07 14.87 18.46
C THR A 213 0.64 16.18 18.97
N GLU A 214 0.88 17.15 18.09
CA GLU A 214 1.36 18.49 18.46
C GLU A 214 0.36 19.25 19.33
N ILE A 215 -0.94 19.17 19.05
CA ILE A 215 -1.95 19.82 19.88
C ILE A 215 -2.02 19.14 21.26
N MET A 216 -1.98 17.80 21.29
CA MET A 216 -2.09 17.03 22.52
C MET A 216 -0.83 17.06 23.39
N SER A 217 0.34 17.43 22.83
CA SER A 217 1.60 17.56 23.58
C SER A 217 1.76 18.89 24.31
N LYS A 218 0.96 19.92 24.00
CA LYS A 218 1.05 21.25 24.63
C LYS A 218 0.89 21.19 26.14
N ASP A 219 1.63 22.00 26.88
CA ASP A 219 1.51 22.08 28.34
C ASP A 219 0.33 22.98 28.77
N VAL A 220 -0.88 22.51 28.51
CA VAL A 220 -2.15 23.15 28.90
C VAL A 220 -3.17 22.10 29.34
N HIS A 221 -4.22 22.52 30.03
CA HIS A 221 -5.30 21.62 30.45
C HIS A 221 -5.93 20.86 29.27
N LEU A 222 -6.26 19.57 29.46
CA LEU A 222 -6.77 18.66 28.43
C LEU A 222 -7.95 19.27 27.66
N SER A 223 -8.94 19.83 28.36
CA SER A 223 -10.11 20.46 27.72
C SER A 223 -9.73 21.58 26.73
N ARG A 224 -8.64 22.32 26.97
CA ARG A 224 -8.16 23.33 26.03
C ARG A 224 -7.54 22.70 24.79
N LYS A 225 -6.82 21.58 24.93
CA LYS A 225 -6.26 20.82 23.80
C LYS A 225 -7.37 20.24 22.93
N GLU A 226 -8.39 19.64 23.55
CA GLU A 226 -9.55 19.10 22.86
C GLU A 226 -10.33 20.17 22.07
N ILE A 227 -10.57 21.34 22.69
CA ILE A 227 -11.23 22.47 22.02
C ILE A 227 -10.35 23.00 20.88
N GLU A 228 -9.04 23.12 21.09
CA GLU A 228 -8.11 23.56 20.05
C GLU A 228 -8.13 22.60 18.85
N PHE A 229 -8.11 21.29 19.10
CA PHE A 229 -8.24 20.27 18.05
C PHE A 229 -9.55 20.42 17.28
N ALA A 230 -10.69 20.49 17.98
CA ALA A 230 -12.00 20.61 17.35
C ALA A 230 -12.10 21.86 16.47
N LEU A 231 -11.55 22.99 16.94
CA LEU A 231 -11.50 24.23 16.17
C LEU A 231 -10.58 24.09 14.95
N ALA A 232 -9.40 23.49 15.12
CA ALA A 232 -8.44 23.31 14.04
C ALA A 232 -8.97 22.37 12.94
N ALA A 233 -9.69 21.31 13.32
CA ALA A 233 -10.21 20.31 12.40
C ALA A 233 -11.51 20.74 11.71
N PHE A 234 -12.47 21.31 12.44
CA PHE A 234 -13.85 21.37 11.94
C PHE A 234 -14.32 22.77 11.54
N MET A 235 -13.74 23.85 12.08
CA MET A 235 -14.20 25.22 11.81
C MET A 235 -14.03 25.65 10.36
N GLU A 236 -13.01 25.15 9.67
CA GLU A 236 -12.77 25.54 8.27
C GLU A 236 -13.74 24.85 7.30
N ILE A 237 -14.31 23.69 7.66
CA ILE A 237 -15.29 22.99 6.81
C ILE A 237 -16.52 23.88 6.55
N SER A 238 -17.01 24.53 7.62
CA SER A 238 -18.23 25.32 7.58
C SER A 238 -18.12 26.48 6.59
N LYS A 239 -16.96 27.17 6.60
CA LYS A 239 -16.60 28.23 5.64
C LYS A 239 -16.49 27.72 4.20
N HIS A 240 -15.91 26.53 4.01
CA HIS A 240 -15.73 25.94 2.67
C HIS A 240 -17.07 25.57 2.04
N LYS A 241 -17.94 24.88 2.77
CA LYS A 241 -19.26 24.47 2.26
C LYS A 241 -20.09 25.66 1.75
N ASN A 242 -20.05 26.79 2.46
CA ASN A 242 -20.73 28.01 2.06
C ASN A 242 -20.13 28.64 0.79
N THR A 243 -18.83 28.48 0.55
CA THR A 243 -18.18 28.90 -0.70
C THR A 243 -18.58 28.01 -1.88
N TYR A 244 -18.68 26.68 -1.67
CA TYR A 244 -19.09 25.73 -2.71
C TYR A 244 -20.56 25.90 -3.11
N LYS A 245 -21.47 26.09 -2.15
CA LYS A 245 -22.89 26.41 -2.43
C LYS A 245 -23.07 27.63 -3.33
N ARG A 246 -22.14 28.59 -3.28
CA ARG A 246 -22.19 29.84 -4.06
C ARG A 246 -21.58 29.73 -5.46
N LYS A 247 -20.74 28.73 -5.74
CA LYS A 247 -19.91 28.67 -6.96
C LYS A 247 -20.35 27.63 -8.00
N LEU A 248 -21.06 26.56 -7.64
CA LEU A 248 -21.44 25.51 -8.59
C LEU A 248 -22.92 25.11 -8.49
N GLY A 249 -23.64 25.19 -9.61
CA GLY A 249 -24.76 24.29 -9.89
C GLY A 249 -24.16 22.96 -10.34
N PHE A 250 -24.12 21.96 -9.45
CA PHE A 250 -23.49 20.68 -9.75
C PHE A 250 -24.30 19.92 -10.82
N SER A 251 -23.69 19.68 -11.97
CA SER A 251 -24.11 18.61 -12.89
C SER A 251 -23.52 17.30 -12.36
N CYS A 252 -24.35 16.27 -12.14
CA CYS A 252 -23.88 14.93 -11.80
C CYS A 252 -22.98 14.43 -12.94
N LYS A 253 -21.65 14.53 -12.80
CA LYS A 253 -20.74 13.77 -13.65
C LYS A 253 -20.97 12.28 -13.35
N GLU A 254 -21.26 11.50 -14.38
CA GLU A 254 -21.24 10.05 -14.28
C GLU A 254 -19.85 9.61 -13.81
N VAL A 255 -19.81 8.89 -12.69
CA VAL A 255 -18.60 8.52 -11.98
C VAL A 255 -17.77 7.58 -12.85
N GLY A 256 -16.52 7.95 -13.14
CA GLY A 256 -15.53 7.03 -13.69
C GLY A 256 -15.18 5.95 -12.68
N SER A 257 -15.28 4.68 -13.09
CA SER A 257 -14.98 3.44 -12.36
C SER A 257 -15.58 3.33 -10.95
N GLU A 258 -16.64 2.54 -10.80
CA GLU A 258 -17.30 2.30 -9.51
C GLU A 258 -16.36 1.55 -8.55
N ARG A 259 -15.66 2.28 -7.68
CA ARG A 259 -14.82 1.68 -6.64
C ARG A 259 -15.71 0.97 -5.62
N VAL A 260 -15.43 -0.32 -5.37
CA VAL A 260 -16.16 -1.15 -4.41
C VAL A 260 -15.21 -1.50 -3.25
N PRO A 261 -15.58 -1.24 -1.99
CA PRO A 261 -14.71 -1.57 -0.86
C PRO A 261 -14.59 -3.10 -0.69
N LEU A 262 -13.43 -3.55 -0.24
CA LEU A 262 -13.20 -4.93 0.21
C LEU A 262 -13.98 -5.21 1.51
N LEU A 263 -14.08 -6.48 1.87
CA LEU A 263 -14.65 -6.90 3.15
C LEU A 263 -13.66 -6.61 4.30
N PRO A 264 -14.15 -6.42 5.55
CA PRO A 264 -13.26 -6.27 6.69
C PRO A 264 -12.30 -7.47 6.82
N PRO A 265 -11.00 -7.25 7.05
CA PRO A 265 -10.03 -8.31 7.23
C PRO A 265 -10.14 -8.87 8.65
N VAL A 266 -11.18 -9.66 8.94
CA VAL A 266 -11.33 -10.33 10.24
C VAL A 266 -11.40 -11.84 10.02
N HIS A 267 -10.46 -12.57 10.63
CA HIS A 267 -10.59 -14.00 10.83
C HIS A 267 -11.80 -14.23 11.75
N ILE A 268 -12.83 -14.92 11.24
CA ILE A 268 -13.96 -15.37 12.04
C ILE A 268 -13.41 -16.23 13.17
N SER A 269 -13.41 -15.71 14.40
CA SER A 269 -13.37 -16.55 15.58
C SER A 269 -14.67 -17.35 15.58
N ALA A 270 -14.53 -18.67 15.48
CA ALA A 270 -15.64 -19.60 15.56
C ALA A 270 -16.26 -19.54 16.97
N SER A 271 -17.18 -18.61 17.20
CA SER A 271 -18.15 -18.70 18.29
C SER A 271 -19.32 -17.75 18.03
N LEU A 272 -20.53 -18.32 18.10
CA LEU A 272 -21.83 -17.62 18.11
C LEU A 272 -22.48 -17.33 16.74
N VAL A 273 -22.70 -18.37 15.94
CA VAL A 273 -23.97 -18.52 15.23
C VAL A 273 -24.57 -19.86 15.61
N SER A 274 -25.84 -19.80 16.00
CA SER A 274 -26.66 -20.83 16.62
C SER A 274 -26.73 -22.13 15.83
N LYS A 275 -26.71 -23.24 16.58
CA LYS A 275 -27.08 -24.58 16.13
C LYS A 275 -28.52 -24.59 15.61
N SER A 276 -28.72 -24.41 14.30
CA SER A 276 -29.89 -24.94 13.61
C SER A 276 -29.61 -24.96 12.10
N CYS A 277 -29.63 -26.16 11.52
CA CYS A 277 -29.48 -26.47 10.08
C CYS A 277 -28.09 -26.23 9.45
N ILE A 278 -27.10 -27.03 9.83
CA ILE A 278 -26.03 -27.44 8.90
C ILE A 278 -25.79 -28.94 9.07
N SER A 279 -26.65 -29.73 8.42
CA SER A 279 -26.32 -31.07 7.98
C SER A 279 -26.89 -31.18 6.58
N GLU A 280 -26.03 -31.52 5.62
CA GLU A 280 -26.27 -31.50 4.17
C GLU A 280 -25.98 -30.14 3.52
N THR A 281 -24.85 -30.09 2.81
CA THR A 281 -24.52 -29.32 1.58
C THR A 281 -23.06 -28.80 1.53
N LEU A 282 -22.12 -29.40 2.27
CA LEU A 282 -20.67 -29.22 2.04
C LEU A 282 -19.97 -30.59 1.91
N ARG A 283 -20.35 -31.32 0.87
CA ARG A 283 -19.57 -32.40 0.26
C ARG A 283 -19.80 -32.32 -1.24
N ARG A 284 -18.72 -32.10 -2.01
CA ARG A 284 -18.64 -31.60 -3.41
C ARG A 284 -18.53 -30.07 -3.38
N GLU A 285 -17.36 -29.47 -3.54
CA GLU A 285 -16.39 -29.71 -4.60
C GLU A 285 -14.94 -29.79 -4.07
N ASN A 286 -14.32 -30.95 -4.29
CA ASN A 286 -12.87 -31.13 -4.29
C ASN A 286 -12.56 -32.10 -5.44
N THR A 287 -11.86 -31.61 -6.46
CA THR A 287 -11.07 -32.41 -7.41
C THR A 287 -9.89 -31.52 -7.82
N ILE A 288 -8.81 -31.49 -7.05
CA ILE A 288 -7.55 -32.23 -7.23
C ILE A 288 -6.96 -32.11 -8.65
N LEU A 289 -5.83 -31.39 -8.75
CA LEU A 289 -4.68 -31.87 -9.51
C LEU A 289 -3.51 -32.00 -8.54
N ASP A 290 -2.90 -33.17 -8.59
CA ASP A 290 -1.87 -33.74 -7.73
C ASP A 290 -0.53 -33.00 -7.88
N GLU A 291 0.08 -32.50 -6.80
CA GLU A 291 1.44 -31.93 -6.81
C GLU A 291 2.40 -32.84 -6.02
N SER A 292 3.10 -33.73 -6.73
CA SER A 292 3.98 -34.79 -6.19
C SER A 292 5.42 -34.31 -5.85
N GLY A 293 5.63 -33.03 -5.57
CA GLY A 293 6.94 -32.43 -5.29
C GLY A 293 7.31 -32.42 -3.79
N PRO A 294 8.61 -32.34 -3.43
CA PRO A 294 9.02 -32.24 -2.03
C PRO A 294 8.52 -30.92 -1.44
N TRP A 295 7.96 -30.98 -0.23
CA TRP A 295 7.45 -29.82 0.51
C TRP A 295 8.60 -29.01 1.10
N PHE A 296 8.43 -27.69 1.19
CA PHE A 296 9.35 -26.83 1.90
C PHE A 296 9.10 -26.85 3.41
N ASP A 297 10.18 -27.00 4.21
CA ASP A 297 10.10 -27.11 5.67
C ASP A 297 9.43 -25.89 6.32
N GLN A 298 8.35 -26.14 7.07
CA GLN A 298 7.63 -25.15 7.87
C GLN A 298 8.24 -25.04 9.28
N LEU A 299 8.38 -23.82 9.80
CA LEU A 299 8.73 -23.60 11.20
C LEU A 299 7.47 -23.72 12.07
N GLU A 300 7.55 -24.38 13.24
CA GLU A 300 6.41 -24.61 14.15
C GLU A 300 5.76 -23.31 14.70
N HIS A 301 6.42 -22.16 14.55
CA HIS A 301 5.92 -20.83 14.91
C HIS A 301 5.61 -19.92 13.70
N GLU A 302 5.70 -20.43 12.48
CA GLU A 302 5.25 -19.71 11.28
C GLU A 302 3.78 -20.05 11.01
N SER A 303 2.87 -19.16 11.43
CA SER A 303 1.51 -19.10 10.86
C SER A 303 1.62 -19.11 9.32
N PRO A 304 0.66 -19.71 8.58
CA PRO A 304 0.76 -19.87 7.13
C PRO A 304 1.19 -18.56 6.50
N ILE A 305 2.36 -18.59 5.88
CA ILE A 305 3.16 -17.42 5.53
C ILE A 305 2.38 -16.53 4.56
N SER A 306 1.58 -15.60 5.08
CA SER A 306 1.02 -14.50 4.28
C SER A 306 2.09 -13.42 4.16
N MET A 307 3.05 -13.68 3.30
CA MET A 307 4.16 -12.77 3.04
C MET A 307 3.71 -11.49 2.34
N ILE A 308 4.10 -10.39 2.96
CA ILE A 308 3.80 -8.99 2.67
C ILE A 308 4.61 -8.51 1.46
N GLY A 309 3.96 -7.81 0.52
CA GLY A 309 4.57 -6.90 -0.46
C GLY A 309 4.51 -7.35 -1.92
N CYS A 310 3.65 -6.69 -2.71
CA CYS A 310 3.53 -6.71 -4.18
C CYS A 310 2.79 -7.92 -4.81
N TYR A 311 1.61 -7.62 -5.37
CA TYR A 311 0.86 -8.37 -6.41
C TYR A 311 1.12 -9.89 -6.51
N GLY A 312 0.17 -10.64 -5.94
CA GLY A 312 -0.02 -12.07 -6.17
C GLY A 312 1.16 -12.91 -5.72
N VAL A 313 1.27 -13.23 -4.44
CA VAL A 313 2.17 -14.30 -4.00
C VAL A 313 1.36 -15.57 -3.93
N ILE A 314 1.82 -16.62 -4.61
CA ILE A 314 1.24 -17.96 -4.56
C ILE A 314 2.16 -18.89 -3.77
N HIS A 315 1.60 -19.99 -3.27
CA HIS A 315 2.38 -21.02 -2.60
C HIS A 315 2.53 -22.21 -3.53
N ILE A 316 3.78 -22.60 -3.81
CA ILE A 316 4.12 -23.80 -4.56
C ILE A 316 4.93 -24.65 -3.60
N GLY A 317 4.47 -25.88 -3.30
CA GLY A 317 5.14 -26.75 -2.32
C GLY A 317 5.38 -26.11 -0.95
N ASN A 318 4.45 -25.30 -0.45
CA ASN A 318 4.59 -24.49 0.78
C ASN A 318 5.64 -23.37 0.76
N PHE A 319 6.28 -23.08 -0.37
CA PHE A 319 7.18 -21.93 -0.50
C PHE A 319 6.47 -20.74 -1.17
N PRO A 320 6.56 -19.52 -0.63
CA PRO A 320 5.95 -18.34 -1.24
C PRO A 320 6.73 -17.86 -2.47
N VAL A 321 6.01 -17.62 -3.58
CA VAL A 321 6.59 -17.23 -4.88
C VAL A 321 5.73 -16.14 -5.52
N PRO A 322 6.32 -15.11 -6.16
CA PRO A 322 5.53 -14.16 -6.95
C PRO A 322 4.80 -14.85 -8.10
N SER A 323 3.52 -14.56 -8.26
CA SER A 323 2.56 -15.12 -9.24
C SER A 323 3.03 -14.95 -10.68
N SER A 324 3.73 -13.85 -10.98
CA SER A 324 4.37 -13.61 -12.27
C SER A 324 5.40 -14.68 -12.65
N PHE A 325 5.93 -15.42 -11.68
CA PHE A 325 6.87 -16.52 -11.87
C PHE A 325 6.26 -17.90 -11.60
N GLU A 326 4.94 -18.03 -11.43
CA GLU A 326 4.27 -19.30 -11.10
C GLU A 326 4.72 -20.44 -12.01
N ALA A 327 4.51 -20.28 -13.32
CA ALA A 327 4.78 -21.33 -14.29
C ALA A 327 6.27 -21.70 -14.33
N LEU A 328 7.14 -20.70 -14.22
CA LEU A 328 8.60 -20.89 -14.21
C LEU A 328 9.03 -21.64 -12.96
N TYR A 329 8.57 -21.21 -11.78
CA TYR A 329 8.95 -21.82 -10.51
C TYR A 329 8.39 -23.23 -10.36
N LYS A 330 7.13 -23.49 -10.77
CA LYS A 330 6.56 -24.85 -10.79
C LYS A 330 7.44 -25.82 -11.60
N LYS A 331 7.89 -25.40 -12.77
CA LYS A 331 8.77 -26.21 -13.63
C LYS A 331 10.13 -26.49 -12.98
N ILE A 332 10.70 -25.51 -12.29
CA ILE A 332 11.97 -25.68 -11.55
C ILE A 332 11.75 -26.63 -10.37
N TRP A 333 10.71 -26.38 -9.56
CA TRP A 333 10.39 -27.15 -8.37
C TRP A 333 10.15 -28.62 -8.66
N LEU A 334 9.33 -28.94 -9.66
CA LEU A 334 9.06 -30.33 -10.05
C LEU A 334 10.30 -31.09 -10.53
N LYS A 335 11.28 -30.39 -11.10
CA LYS A 335 12.47 -31.01 -11.70
C LYS A 335 13.68 -31.05 -10.78
N HIS A 336 13.83 -30.04 -9.94
CA HIS A 336 15.03 -29.79 -9.15
C HIS A 336 14.75 -29.67 -7.65
N GLY A 337 13.48 -29.55 -7.22
CA GLY A 337 13.12 -29.19 -5.85
C GLY A 337 13.14 -27.67 -5.62
N HIS A 338 12.90 -27.23 -4.38
CA HIS A 338 12.94 -25.81 -4.03
C HIS A 338 14.31 -25.20 -4.27
N LEU A 339 14.34 -23.95 -4.76
CA LEU A 339 15.55 -23.16 -4.91
C LEU A 339 16.20 -22.84 -3.55
N ALA A 340 15.41 -22.33 -2.61
CA ALA A 340 15.87 -21.99 -1.28
C ALA A 340 16.12 -23.25 -0.43
N THR A 341 17.09 -23.16 0.49
CA THR A 341 17.31 -24.12 1.57
C THR A 341 17.43 -23.37 2.90
N ARG A 342 17.18 -24.06 4.02
CA ARG A 342 17.35 -23.48 5.38
C ARG A 342 18.74 -23.72 5.98
N ASN A 343 19.75 -24.03 5.17
CA ASN A 343 21.06 -24.40 5.69
C ASN A 343 21.77 -23.22 6.37
N ILE A 344 21.71 -22.03 5.75
CA ILE A 344 22.32 -20.80 6.25
C ILE A 344 21.28 -19.89 6.91
N ILE A 345 20.22 -19.51 6.17
CA ILE A 345 19.13 -18.67 6.69
C ILE A 345 18.03 -19.58 7.25
N LYS A 346 18.03 -19.77 8.57
CA LYS A 346 17.15 -20.73 9.25
C LYS A 346 15.78 -20.16 9.62
N THR A 347 15.72 -18.88 9.99
CA THR A 347 14.61 -18.28 10.76
C THR A 347 13.66 -17.39 9.97
N SER A 348 14.00 -17.00 8.73
CA SER A 348 13.22 -16.03 7.96
C SER A 348 12.87 -16.56 6.58
N THR A 349 11.64 -17.06 6.42
CA THR A 349 11.11 -17.46 5.11
C THR A 349 10.93 -16.25 4.18
N LEU A 350 10.76 -15.05 4.74
CA LEU A 350 10.69 -13.80 4.00
C LEU A 350 11.98 -13.48 3.25
N THR A 351 13.09 -13.54 3.96
CA THR A 351 14.41 -13.28 3.38
C THR A 351 14.71 -14.29 2.27
N LEU A 352 14.39 -15.57 2.48
CA LEU A 352 14.54 -16.61 1.47
C LEU A 352 13.71 -16.33 0.21
N ALA A 353 12.45 -15.94 0.36
CA ALA A 353 11.55 -15.65 -0.76
C ALA A 353 12.00 -14.44 -1.59
N THR A 354 12.49 -13.38 -0.94
CA THR A 354 13.02 -12.19 -1.64
C THR A 354 14.27 -12.54 -2.47
N LEU A 355 15.17 -13.34 -1.91
CA LEU A 355 16.37 -13.81 -2.63
C LEU A 355 16.00 -14.71 -3.81
N VAL A 356 15.02 -15.61 -3.64
CA VAL A 356 14.51 -16.45 -4.72
C VAL A 356 13.84 -15.62 -5.82
N ALA A 357 13.09 -14.57 -5.48
CA ALA A 357 12.45 -13.68 -6.46
C ALA A 357 13.49 -12.96 -7.35
N GLU A 358 14.60 -12.51 -6.78
CA GLU A 358 15.71 -11.92 -7.55
C GLU A 358 16.39 -12.94 -8.47
N LEU A 359 16.58 -14.18 -8.02
CA LEU A 359 17.11 -15.26 -8.86
C LEU A 359 16.16 -15.59 -10.03
N LEU A 360 14.84 -15.62 -9.80
CA LEU A 360 13.85 -15.90 -10.84
C LEU A 360 13.84 -14.85 -11.95
N LYS A 361 14.06 -13.57 -11.62
CA LYS A 361 14.26 -12.50 -12.62
C LYS A 361 15.46 -12.81 -13.53
N SER A 362 16.57 -13.26 -12.94
CA SER A 362 17.78 -13.59 -13.68
C SER A 362 17.62 -14.86 -14.53
N ILE A 363 16.95 -15.90 -14.01
CA ILE A 363 16.64 -17.12 -14.77
C ILE A 363 15.76 -16.79 -15.98
N ALA A 364 14.68 -16.04 -15.78
CA ALA A 364 13.79 -15.63 -16.87
C ALA A 364 14.54 -14.79 -17.93
N ALA A 365 15.47 -13.94 -17.51
CA ALA A 365 16.31 -13.18 -18.43
C ALA A 365 17.30 -14.06 -19.20
N MET A 366 17.89 -15.09 -18.58
CA MET A 366 18.76 -16.05 -19.29
C MET A 366 18.00 -16.83 -20.37
N GLU A 367 16.71 -17.12 -20.16
CA GLU A 367 15.86 -17.81 -21.13
C GLU A 367 15.37 -16.91 -22.28
N SER A 368 15.23 -15.59 -22.04
CA SER A 368 14.57 -14.67 -22.97
C SER A 368 15.49 -13.68 -23.70
N VAL A 369 16.67 -13.38 -23.15
CA VAL A 369 17.58 -12.38 -23.74
C VAL A 369 18.22 -12.92 -25.02
N LYS A 370 18.02 -12.19 -26.13
CA LYS A 370 18.67 -12.49 -27.40
C LYS A 370 20.20 -12.32 -27.29
N ARG A 371 20.95 -13.20 -27.96
CA ARG A 371 22.42 -13.33 -27.84
C ARG A 371 23.22 -12.07 -28.19
N ASP A 372 22.65 -11.19 -28.98
CA ASP A 372 23.18 -9.90 -29.42
C ASP A 372 23.01 -8.78 -28.38
N LYS A 373 22.12 -8.95 -27.40
CA LYS A 373 21.87 -7.99 -26.30
C LYS A 373 22.61 -8.32 -25.00
N LEU A 374 23.34 -9.43 -24.96
CA LEU A 374 24.14 -9.83 -23.80
C LEU A 374 25.41 -8.97 -23.70
N SER A 375 25.68 -8.46 -22.50
CA SER A 375 26.87 -7.68 -22.16
C SER A 375 27.71 -8.36 -21.08
N VAL A 376 29.00 -8.00 -21.02
CA VAL A 376 29.92 -8.45 -19.95
C VAL A 376 29.39 -8.08 -18.57
N SER A 377 28.82 -6.88 -18.43
CA SER A 377 28.26 -6.40 -17.16
C SER A 377 27.06 -7.21 -16.68
N LEU A 378 26.18 -7.62 -17.60
CA LEU A 378 25.02 -8.44 -17.28
C LEU A 378 25.44 -9.86 -16.89
N LEU A 379 26.38 -10.46 -17.64
CA LEU A 379 26.96 -11.76 -17.30
C LEU A 379 27.61 -11.73 -15.91
N GLY A 380 28.41 -10.69 -15.60
CA GLY A 380 29.03 -10.53 -14.28
C GLY A 380 28.05 -10.21 -13.14
N LYS A 381 26.85 -9.69 -13.45
CA LYS A 381 25.77 -9.57 -12.45
C LYS A 381 25.19 -10.95 -12.13
N TRP A 382 24.87 -11.73 -13.16
CA TRP A 382 24.34 -13.08 -12.98
C TRP A 382 25.33 -14.01 -12.28
N ASP A 383 26.62 -13.93 -12.62
CA ASP A 383 27.68 -14.74 -12.01
C ASP A 383 27.69 -14.56 -10.49
N ARG A 384 27.76 -13.30 -10.04
CA ARG A 384 27.73 -12.94 -8.61
C ARG A 384 26.44 -13.38 -7.90
N GLN A 385 25.28 -13.20 -8.52
CA GLN A 385 24.02 -13.65 -7.93
C GLN A 385 23.96 -15.17 -7.74
N ILE A 386 24.56 -15.94 -8.66
CA ILE A 386 24.67 -17.39 -8.50
C ILE A 386 25.70 -17.74 -7.43
N GLU A 387 26.83 -17.03 -7.34
CA GLU A 387 27.83 -17.22 -6.29
C GLU A 387 27.23 -16.96 -4.89
N ASP A 388 26.49 -15.88 -4.72
CA ASP A 388 25.79 -15.55 -3.48
C ASP A 388 24.79 -16.66 -3.10
N ALA A 389 24.03 -17.18 -4.06
CA ALA A 389 23.10 -18.28 -3.84
C ALA A 389 23.80 -19.60 -3.48
N GLU A 390 24.96 -19.89 -4.09
CA GLU A 390 25.79 -21.05 -3.74
C GLU A 390 26.37 -20.91 -2.33
N ALA A 391 26.80 -19.71 -1.93
CA ALA A 391 27.27 -19.42 -0.57
C ALA A 391 26.15 -19.61 0.48
N LEU A 392 24.91 -19.30 0.11
CA LEU A 392 23.71 -19.59 0.91
C LEU A 392 23.29 -21.07 0.89
N GLN A 393 24.00 -21.91 0.14
CA GLN A 393 23.72 -23.32 -0.07
C GLN A 393 22.33 -23.58 -0.69
N PHE A 394 21.88 -22.69 -1.56
CA PHE A 394 20.67 -22.90 -2.35
C PHE A 394 20.87 -24.02 -3.38
N ASN A 395 19.77 -24.59 -3.83
CA ASN A 395 19.76 -25.65 -4.84
C ASN A 395 19.88 -25.06 -6.26
N VAL A 396 21.06 -24.49 -6.56
CA VAL A 396 21.33 -23.73 -7.80
C VAL A 396 22.46 -24.32 -8.66
N GLN A 397 22.96 -25.52 -8.34
CA GLN A 397 24.04 -26.17 -9.11
C GLN A 397 23.67 -26.40 -10.59
N TRP A 398 22.40 -26.68 -10.88
CA TRP A 398 21.92 -26.80 -12.25
C TRP A 398 21.92 -25.44 -12.97
N LEU A 399 21.64 -24.35 -12.25
CA LEU A 399 21.62 -22.99 -12.77
C LEU A 399 23.03 -22.52 -13.13
N ARG A 400 24.02 -22.82 -12.27
CA ARG A 400 25.46 -22.60 -12.57
C ARG A 400 25.85 -23.24 -13.91
N ARG A 401 25.52 -24.51 -14.12
CA ARG A 401 25.81 -25.22 -15.38
C ARG A 401 25.08 -24.60 -16.58
N HIS A 402 23.87 -24.10 -16.38
CA HIS A 402 23.11 -23.43 -17.44
C HIS A 402 23.74 -22.09 -17.82
N PHE A 403 24.09 -21.26 -16.82
CA PHE A 403 24.78 -20.00 -17.00
C PHE A 403 26.10 -20.17 -17.77
N GLU A 404 26.92 -21.16 -17.41
CA GLU A 404 28.18 -21.43 -18.12
C GLU A 404 27.98 -21.79 -19.61
N LYS A 405 26.87 -22.46 -19.96
CA LYS A 405 26.53 -22.72 -21.37
C LYS A 405 26.15 -21.44 -22.10
N VAL A 406 25.37 -20.56 -21.44
CA VAL A 406 24.99 -19.26 -22.00
C VAL A 406 26.23 -18.37 -22.20
N LYS A 407 27.11 -18.30 -21.20
CA LYS A 407 28.38 -17.56 -21.23
C LYS A 407 29.29 -18.03 -22.36
N LYS A 408 29.56 -19.34 -22.45
CA LYS A 408 30.37 -19.92 -23.56
C LYS A 408 29.77 -19.64 -24.94
N SER A 409 28.44 -19.75 -25.06
CA SER A 409 27.75 -19.48 -26.33
C SER A 409 27.88 -18.01 -26.74
N TRP A 410 27.82 -17.09 -25.77
CA TRP A 410 28.02 -15.66 -26.00
C TRP A 410 29.47 -15.33 -26.36
N GLU A 411 30.45 -15.90 -25.64
CA GLU A 411 31.88 -15.72 -25.91
C GLU A 411 32.23 -16.17 -27.34
N ALA A 412 31.77 -17.34 -27.76
CA ALA A 412 31.96 -17.85 -29.11
C ALA A 412 31.35 -16.91 -30.18
N ALA A 413 30.13 -16.40 -29.93
CA ALA A 413 29.49 -15.44 -30.83
C ALA A 413 30.20 -14.08 -30.87
N SER A 414 30.75 -13.64 -29.73
CA SER A 414 31.53 -12.40 -29.62
C SER A 414 32.83 -12.48 -30.42
N LEU A 415 33.55 -13.61 -30.32
CA LEU A 415 34.76 -13.87 -31.10
C LEU A 415 34.48 -13.86 -32.61
N LEU A 416 33.38 -14.48 -33.05
CA LEU A 416 32.96 -14.47 -34.45
C LEU A 416 32.67 -13.04 -34.96
N ARG A 417 31.89 -12.25 -34.20
CA ARG A 417 31.59 -10.85 -34.54
C ARG A 417 32.86 -10.01 -34.65
N ASN A 418 33.77 -10.14 -33.69
CA ASN A 418 35.04 -9.40 -33.70
C ASN A 418 35.88 -9.79 -34.93
N SER A 419 35.93 -11.08 -35.29
CA SER A 419 36.66 -11.54 -36.47
C SER A 419 36.07 -11.02 -37.80
N GLN A 420 34.74 -10.91 -37.89
CA GLN A 420 34.06 -10.33 -39.06
C GLN A 420 34.32 -8.83 -39.17
N LEU A 421 34.23 -8.11 -38.05
CA LEU A 421 34.50 -6.67 -38.00
C LEU A 421 35.94 -6.34 -38.42
N THR A 422 36.91 -7.16 -38.01
CA THR A 422 38.31 -7.02 -38.43
C THR A 422 38.46 -7.20 -39.94
N ARG A 423 37.82 -8.23 -40.52
CA ARG A 423 37.85 -8.47 -41.98
C ARG A 423 37.19 -7.35 -42.78
N GLU A 424 36.11 -6.76 -42.28
CA GLU A 424 35.46 -5.61 -42.93
C GLU A 424 36.33 -4.36 -42.89
N LYS A 425 36.99 -4.09 -41.75
CA LYS A 425 37.97 -3.01 -41.62
C LYS A 425 39.17 -3.19 -42.55
N GLU A 426 39.68 -4.40 -42.69
CA GLU A 426 40.77 -4.73 -43.62
C GLU A 426 40.35 -4.51 -45.08
N LYS A 427 39.13 -4.92 -45.47
CA LYS A 427 38.58 -4.67 -46.80
C LYS A 427 38.37 -3.19 -47.09
N ALA A 428 37.86 -2.43 -46.12
CA ALA A 428 37.68 -0.98 -46.23
C ALA A 428 39.04 -0.26 -46.41
N ALA A 429 40.04 -0.61 -45.61
CA ALA A 429 41.39 -0.07 -45.73
C ALA A 429 42.06 -0.44 -47.08
N ALA A 430 41.80 -1.64 -47.61
CA ALA A 430 42.29 -2.05 -48.93
C ALA A 430 41.59 -1.30 -50.08
N PHE A 431 40.29 -1.01 -49.94
CA PHE A 431 39.54 -0.20 -50.91
C PHE A 431 40.02 1.25 -50.93
N GLU A 432 40.25 1.84 -49.75
CA GLU A 432 40.78 3.20 -49.60
C GLU A 432 42.20 3.34 -50.16
N LYS A 433 43.06 2.34 -49.96
CA LYS A 433 44.38 2.30 -50.62
C LYS A 433 44.28 2.21 -52.14
N ARG A 434 43.30 1.49 -52.68
CA ARG A 434 43.08 1.39 -54.14
C ARG A 434 42.50 2.67 -54.75
N SER A 435 41.59 3.36 -54.06
CA SER A 435 41.05 4.64 -54.53
C SER A 435 42.13 5.74 -54.53
N TYR A 436 43.00 5.76 -53.52
CA TYR A 436 44.11 6.70 -53.43
C TYR A 436 45.18 6.46 -54.51
N ALA A 437 45.39 5.21 -54.93
CA ALA A 437 46.29 4.87 -56.03
C ALA A 437 45.71 5.30 -57.39
N CYS A 438 44.39 5.19 -57.59
CA CYS A 438 43.71 5.57 -58.83
C CYS A 438 43.58 7.09 -59.03
N ALA A 439 43.64 7.87 -57.94
CA ALA A 439 43.61 9.34 -57.97
C ALA A 439 44.99 10.00 -58.20
N LYS A 440 46.07 9.21 -58.26
CA LYS A 440 47.46 9.66 -58.49
C LYS A 440 48.00 9.34 -59.89
N THR A 441 47.19 8.72 -60.73
CA THR A 441 47.40 8.52 -62.18
C THR A 441 46.46 9.43 -62.93
#